data_AF-A0A2W7KQ30-F1
#
_entry.id   AF-A0A2W7KQ30-F1
#
_cell.length_a   1.000
_cell.length_b   1.000
_cell.length_c   1.000
_cell.angle_alpha   90.00
_cell.angle_beta   90.00
_cell.angle_gamma   90.00
#
_symmetry.space_group_name_H-M   'P 1'
#
loop_
_entity.id
_entity.type
_entity.pdbx_description
1 polymer ?
#
loop_
_entity_poly.entity_id
_entity_poly.type
_entity_poly.pdbx_seq_one_letter_code
_entity_poly.pdbx_strand_id
1 'polypeptide(L)'
;MTAPNLRGKEELEEAVAIVVAKYSDYLRRCSPSADEDPKAFTAWHAGGRAALAHLEHLLKLLKPTGGAAEAVAAGEDLLAQASSDMGPPDDEE
;
A
#
# COMPACT_ATOMS: atom_id res chain seq x y z
N MET A 1 0.29 -29.84 20.40
CA MET A 1 0.21 -29.22 19.06
C MET A 1 -0.66 -27.98 19.20
N THR A 2 -0.05 -26.82 19.41
CA THR A 2 -0.75 -25.53 19.41
C THR A 2 -1.16 -25.25 17.98
N ALA A 3 -2.46 -25.06 17.72
CA ALA A 3 -2.93 -24.63 16.41
C ALA A 3 -2.17 -23.33 16.03
N PRO A 4 -1.59 -23.24 14.82
CA PRO A 4 -0.99 -21.98 14.39
C PRO A 4 -2.05 -20.88 14.42
N ASN A 5 -1.65 -19.64 14.71
CA ASN A 5 -2.52 -18.46 14.85
C ASN A 5 -3.32 -18.15 13.57
N LEU A 6 -4.33 -18.96 13.24
CA LEU A 6 -5.21 -18.81 12.08
C LEU A 6 -6.02 -17.52 12.18
N ARG A 7 -6.52 -17.19 13.38
CA ARG A 7 -7.30 -15.97 13.62
C ARG A 7 -6.53 -14.70 13.27
N GLY A 8 -5.28 -14.58 13.74
CA GLY A 8 -4.44 -13.41 13.44
C GLY A 8 -3.98 -13.34 11.98
N LYS A 9 -3.97 -14.49 11.28
CA LYS A 9 -3.70 -14.55 9.84
C LYS A 9 -4.92 -14.04 9.05
N GLU A 10 -6.11 -14.53 9.33
CA GLU A 10 -7.35 -14.13 8.65
C GLU A 10 -7.62 -12.63 8.87
N GLU A 11 -7.38 -12.12 10.08
CA GLU A 11 -7.46 -10.69 10.39
C GLU A 11 -6.44 -9.87 9.58
N LEU A 12 -5.22 -10.38 9.39
CA LEU A 12 -4.19 -9.73 8.57
C LEU A 12 -4.52 -9.76 7.07
N GLU A 13 -5.09 -10.86 6.58
CA GLU A 13 -5.56 -10.99 5.19
C GLU A 13 -6.67 -9.98 4.88
N GLU A 14 -7.66 -9.88 5.78
CA GLU A 14 -8.75 -8.90 5.66
C GLU A 14 -8.21 -7.47 5.75
N ALA A 15 -7.29 -7.20 6.67
CA ALA A 15 -6.65 -5.89 6.78
C ALA A 15 -5.90 -5.51 5.50
N VAL A 16 -5.14 -6.44 4.90
CA VAL A 16 -4.47 -6.21 3.61
C VAL A 16 -5.49 -5.90 2.52
N ALA A 17 -6.58 -6.67 2.41
CA ALA A 17 -7.61 -6.41 1.40
C ALA A 17 -8.27 -5.03 1.55
N ILE A 18 -8.60 -4.64 2.78
CA ILE A 18 -9.16 -3.31 3.09
C ILE A 18 -8.16 -2.21 2.72
N VAL A 19 -6.89 -2.37 3.10
CA VAL A 19 -5.85 -1.38 2.87
C VAL A 19 -5.55 -1.22 1.38
N VAL A 20 -5.46 -2.31 0.63
CA VAL A 20 -5.31 -2.28 -0.84
C VAL A 20 -6.46 -1.50 -1.48
N ALA A 21 -7.71 -1.76 -1.08
CA ALA A 21 -8.86 -1.04 -1.60
C ALA A 21 -8.83 0.46 -1.26
N LYS A 22 -8.52 0.81 0.00
CA LYS A 22 -8.45 2.20 0.46
C LYS A 22 -7.33 3.00 -0.20
N TYR A 23 -6.16 2.40 -0.37
CA TYR A 23 -5.02 3.05 -1.01
C TYR A 23 -5.17 3.14 -2.51
N SER A 24 -5.76 2.14 -3.16
CA SER A 24 -6.16 2.25 -4.57
C SER A 24 -7.13 3.41 -4.80
N ASP A 25 -8.14 3.58 -3.92
CA ASP A 25 -9.07 4.71 -4.00
C ASP A 25 -8.35 6.05 -3.79
N TYR A 26 -7.51 6.14 -2.75
CA TYR A 26 -6.72 7.35 -2.47
C TYR A 26 -5.86 7.77 -3.67
N LEU A 27 -5.16 6.83 -4.29
CA LEU A 27 -4.27 7.09 -5.42
C LEU A 27 -5.02 7.41 -6.72
N ARG A 28 -6.25 6.91 -6.89
CA ARG A 28 -7.11 7.22 -8.04
C ARG A 28 -7.82 8.56 -7.93
N ARG A 29 -7.92 9.14 -6.73
CA ARG A 29 -8.46 10.51 -6.59
C ARG A 29 -7.55 11.44 -7.39
N CYS A 30 -8.17 12.32 -8.16
CA CYS A 30 -7.49 13.23 -9.09
C CYS A 30 -6.25 13.83 -8.44
N SER A 31 -5.06 13.48 -8.94
CA SER A 31 -3.81 14.02 -8.42
C SER A 31 -3.79 15.52 -8.68
N PRO A 32 -3.58 16.37 -7.65
CA PRO A 32 -3.44 17.80 -7.86
C PRO A 32 -2.21 18.08 -8.73
N SER A 33 -2.33 18.96 -9.72
CA SER A 33 -1.19 19.37 -10.54
C SER A 33 -0.18 20.14 -9.70
N ALA A 34 1.11 19.78 -9.80
CA ALA A 34 2.18 20.47 -9.08
C ALA A 34 2.28 21.96 -9.45
N ASP A 35 1.97 22.33 -10.70
CA ASP A 35 1.93 23.71 -11.18
C ASP A 35 0.73 24.52 -10.65
N GLU A 36 -0.39 23.87 -10.32
CA GLU A 36 -1.61 24.55 -9.85
C GLU A 36 -1.62 24.72 -8.33
N ASP A 37 -1.27 23.66 -7.60
CA ASP A 37 -1.20 23.69 -6.14
C ASP A 37 -0.05 22.77 -5.64
N PRO A 38 1.18 23.30 -5.55
CA PRO A 38 2.36 22.50 -5.20
C PRO A 38 2.25 21.93 -3.78
N LYS A 39 1.57 22.64 -2.86
CA LYS A 39 1.38 22.18 -1.49
C LYS A 39 0.44 20.99 -1.43
N ALA A 40 -0.67 21.05 -2.18
CA ALA A 40 -1.59 19.92 -2.31
C ALA A 40 -0.91 18.72 -2.98
N PHE A 41 -0.07 18.94 -4.00
CA PHE A 41 0.74 17.90 -4.63
C PHE A 41 1.71 17.23 -3.66
N THR A 42 2.53 18.00 -2.94
CA THR A 42 3.47 17.43 -1.96
C THR A 42 2.73 16.66 -0.86
N ALA A 43 1.61 17.18 -0.36
CA ALA A 43 0.81 16.48 0.65
C ALA A 43 0.20 15.17 0.10
N TRP A 44 -0.31 15.20 -1.13
CA TRP A 44 -0.87 14.02 -1.80
C TRP A 44 0.23 12.96 -2.03
N HIS A 45 1.37 13.38 -2.56
CA HIS A 45 2.53 12.52 -2.86
C HIS A 45 3.11 11.90 -1.60
N ALA A 46 3.39 12.69 -0.56
CA ALA A 46 3.86 12.18 0.73
C ALA A 46 2.86 11.20 1.38
N GLY A 47 1.56 11.50 1.32
CA GLY A 47 0.51 10.59 1.78
C GLY A 47 0.46 9.28 0.98
N GLY A 48 0.65 9.36 -0.35
CA GLY A 48 0.74 8.20 -1.23
C GLY A 48 1.95 7.32 -0.92
N ARG A 49 3.13 7.93 -0.73
CA ARG A 49 4.35 7.22 -0.32
C ARG A 49 4.20 6.53 1.03
N ALA A 50 3.63 7.22 2.02
CA ALA A 50 3.37 6.63 3.34
C ALA A 50 2.40 5.45 3.26
N ALA A 51 1.35 5.55 2.43
CA ALA A 51 0.41 4.47 2.18
C ALA A 51 1.09 3.24 1.55
N LEU A 52 1.94 3.42 0.53
CA LEU A 52 2.69 2.33 -0.07
C LEU A 52 3.66 1.66 0.91
N ALA A 53 4.39 2.44 1.71
CA ALA A 53 5.29 1.91 2.72
C ALA A 53 4.54 1.04 3.77
N HIS A 54 3.35 1.49 4.17
CA HIS A 54 2.50 0.72 5.08
C HIS A 54 2.01 -0.58 4.44
N LEU A 55 1.56 -0.55 3.18
CA LEU A 55 1.14 -1.75 2.45
C LEU A 55 2.28 -2.76 2.30
N GLU A 56 3.49 -2.29 1.96
CA GLU A 56 4.67 -3.15 1.87
C GLU A 56 4.97 -3.87 3.20
N HIS A 57 4.84 -3.14 4.32
CA HIS A 57 5.02 -3.72 5.65
C HIS A 57 4.00 -4.83 5.93
N LEU A 58 2.71 -4.60 5.62
CA LEU A 58 1.67 -5.62 5.82
C LEU A 58 1.91 -6.86 4.97
N LEU A 59 2.35 -6.70 3.71
CA LEU A 59 2.69 -7.84 2.84
C LEU A 59 3.88 -8.64 3.38
N LYS A 60 4.90 -7.97 3.94
CA LYS A 60 6.04 -8.62 4.59
C LYS A 60 5.60 -9.45 5.81
N LEU A 61 4.60 -8.98 6.55
CA LEU A 61 4.00 -9.73 7.66
C LEU A 61 3.15 -10.91 7.17
N LEU A 62 2.43 -10.75 6.06
CA LEU A 62 1.49 -11.75 5.55
C LEU A 62 2.19 -12.92 4.84
N LYS A 63 3.23 -12.66 4.04
CA LYS A 63 3.99 -13.69 3.28
C LYS A 63 4.42 -14.92 4.10
N PRO A 64 5.07 -14.79 5.27
CA PRO A 64 5.52 -15.95 6.05
C PRO A 64 4.38 -16.78 6.66
N THR A 65 3.15 -16.26 6.72
CA THR A 65 1.99 -16.97 7.28
C THR A 65 1.32 -17.94 6.30
N GLY A 66 1.82 -18.02 5.06
CA GLY A 66 1.14 -18.71 3.97
C GLY A 66 -0.20 -18.06 3.63
N GLY A 67 -0.27 -16.72 3.76
CA GLY A 67 -1.44 -15.89 3.46
C GLY A 67 -2.03 -16.14 2.08
N ALA A 68 -3.27 -15.70 1.89
CA ALA A 68 -4.01 -15.78 0.65
C ALA A 68 -3.18 -15.18 -0.49
N ALA A 69 -2.79 -16.05 -1.42
CA ALA A 69 -1.95 -15.68 -2.56
C ALA A 69 -2.58 -14.52 -3.35
N GLU A 70 -3.90 -14.44 -3.39
CA GLU A 70 -4.65 -13.37 -4.06
C GLU A 70 -4.47 -12.01 -3.37
N ALA A 71 -4.55 -11.94 -2.03
CA ALA A 71 -4.37 -10.70 -1.28
C ALA A 71 -2.93 -10.19 -1.39
N VAL A 72 -1.96 -11.11 -1.36
CA VAL A 72 -0.54 -10.78 -1.56
C VAL A 72 -0.31 -10.26 -2.98
N ALA A 73 -0.80 -10.97 -4.00
CA ALA A 73 -0.64 -10.57 -5.40
C ALA A 73 -1.29 -9.20 -5.69
N ALA A 74 -2.49 -8.95 -5.18
CA ALA A 74 -3.16 -7.66 -5.35
C ALA A 74 -2.39 -6.49 -4.69
N GLY A 75 -1.81 -6.73 -3.50
CA GLY A 75 -0.97 -5.73 -2.85
C GLY A 75 0.35 -5.48 -3.58
N GLU A 76 1.00 -6.53 -4.09
CA GLU A 76 2.23 -6.40 -4.87
C GLU A 76 1.99 -5.68 -6.21
N ASP A 77 0.88 -5.97 -6.88
CA ASP A 77 0.47 -5.31 -8.11
C ASP A 77 0.23 -3.81 -7.90
N LEU A 78 -0.48 -3.44 -6.83
CA LEU A 78 -0.67 -2.04 -6.44
C LEU A 78 0.67 -1.34 -6.14
N LEU A 79 1.58 -1.99 -5.41
CA LEU A 79 2.91 -1.43 -5.13
C LEU A 79 3.69 -1.17 -6.42
N ALA A 80 3.70 -2.12 -7.34
CA ALA A 80 4.44 -2.00 -8.60
C ALA A 80 3.89 -0.86 -9.49
N GLN A 81 2.56 -0.78 -9.63
CA GLN A 81 1.92 0.27 -10.43
C GLN A 81 2.12 1.65 -9.80
N ALA A 82 1.80 1.79 -8.52
CA ALA A 82 1.83 3.07 -7.83
C ALA A 82 3.25 3.61 -7.61
N SER A 83 4.24 2.74 -7.38
CA SER A 83 5.63 3.17 -7.29
C SER A 83 6.17 3.67 -8.63
N SER A 84 5.69 3.10 -9.73
CA SER A 84 6.07 3.56 -11.08
C SER A 84 5.43 4.93 -11.40
N ASP A 85 4.19 5.13 -10.97
CA ASP A 85 3.44 6.37 -11.19
C ASP A 85 3.95 7.55 -10.34
N MET A 86 4.29 7.30 -9.07
CA MET A 86 4.78 8.34 -8.16
C MET A 86 6.28 8.66 -8.30
N GLY A 87 7.01 7.88 -9.10
CA GLY A 87 8.46 8.06 -9.28
C GLY A 87 9.30 7.63 -8.06
N PRO A 88 10.64 7.77 -8.14
CA PRO A 88 11.53 7.47 -7.02
C PRO A 88 11.19 8.35 -5.79
N PRO A 89 11.55 7.91 -4.57
CA PRO A 89 11.51 8.83 -3.43
C PRO A 89 12.30 10.07 -3.80
N ASP A 90 11.75 11.24 -3.51
CA ASP A 90 12.51 12.49 -3.57
C ASP A 90 13.63 12.32 -2.53
N ASP A 91 14.84 11.98 -2.99
CA ASP A 91 16.05 12.09 -2.20
C ASP A 91 16.22 13.59 -1.94
N GLU A 92 15.71 14.05 -0.79
CA GLU A 92 15.97 15.39 -0.26
C GLU A 92 17.50 15.54 -0.12
N GLU A 93 18.12 16.34 -1.00
CA GLU A 93 19.50 16.84 -0.84
C GLU A 93 19.65 17.70 0.44
#